data_AF-A0A6A4GA58-F1
#
_entry.id   AF-A0A6A4GA58-F1
#
_cell.length_a   1.000
_cell.length_b   1.000
_cell.length_c   1.000
_cell.angle_alpha   90.00
_cell.angle_beta   90.00
_cell.angle_gamma   90.00
#
_symmetry.space_group_name_H-M   'P 1'
#
loop_
_entity.id
_entity.type
_entity.pdbx_description
1 polymer ?
#
loop_
_entity_poly.entity_id
_entity_poly.type
_entity_poly.pdbx_seq_one_letter_code
_entity_poly.pdbx_strand_id
1 'polypeptide(L)'
;LQPLFDLLTNQDILKILYDGRMDFSALYHGFGVKLVNVIDLQLADVKSRYVRGETRERQSQRQRRCFSFKQVNVPRNAYKYDDVHVLQGLGPCLVDHQCMSTSPKKHVDHETWKERPLSPQHLQYAAHDVVLIDILHSCFLQDGYIDSELPSQSQLYVSLWSDAPPHPENIFRSHPLLPLDILKTSPSSPKMTCPGCARLLSLPCF
;
A
#
# COMPACT_ATOMS: atom_id res chain seq x y z
N LEU A 1 20.82 -7.74 -14.37
CA LEU A 1 19.78 -6.74 -14.05
C LEU A 1 20.37 -5.38 -13.62
N GLN A 2 21.70 -5.18 -13.67
CA GLN A 2 22.35 -3.96 -13.14
C GLN A 2 21.74 -2.63 -13.64
N PRO A 3 21.47 -2.43 -14.96
CA PRO A 3 20.89 -1.17 -15.42
C PRO A 3 19.53 -0.85 -14.79
N LEU A 4 18.72 -1.87 -14.49
CA LEU A 4 17.47 -1.70 -13.77
C LEU A 4 17.72 -1.34 -12.29
N PHE A 5 18.69 -1.98 -11.65
CA PHE A 5 19.04 -1.68 -10.26
C PHE A 5 19.57 -0.26 -10.10
N ASP A 6 20.35 0.22 -11.07
CA ASP A 6 20.81 1.60 -11.11
C ASP A 6 19.61 2.57 -11.15
N LEU A 7 18.57 2.29 -11.94
CA LEU A 7 17.34 3.10 -11.96
C LEU A 7 16.57 3.04 -10.63
N LEU A 8 16.41 1.85 -10.06
CA LEU A 8 15.64 1.65 -8.83
C LEU A 8 16.32 2.27 -7.59
N THR A 9 17.66 2.32 -7.59
CA THR A 9 18.46 2.89 -6.50
C THR A 9 18.84 4.36 -6.71
N ASN A 10 18.55 4.93 -7.88
CA ASN A 10 18.78 6.35 -8.16
C ASN A 10 17.77 7.22 -7.41
N GLN A 11 18.28 8.14 -6.59
CA GLN A 11 17.47 9.10 -5.80
C GLN A 11 16.86 10.20 -6.67
N ASP A 12 17.41 10.49 -7.85
CA ASP A 12 16.92 11.53 -8.75
C ASP A 12 15.75 11.04 -9.64
N ILE A 13 15.46 9.73 -9.62
CA ILE A 13 14.37 9.13 -10.37
C ILE A 13 13.26 8.75 -9.40
N LEU A 14 12.09 9.38 -9.53
CA LEU A 14 10.91 9.02 -8.75
C LEU A 14 10.30 7.72 -9.29
N LYS A 15 9.99 6.76 -8.41
CA LYS A 15 9.25 5.54 -8.75
C LYS A 15 7.83 5.60 -8.20
N ILE A 16 6.86 5.35 -9.08
CA ILE A 16 5.44 5.35 -8.74
C ILE A 16 4.99 3.91 -8.57
N LEU A 17 4.39 3.62 -7.42
CA LEU A 17 3.99 2.27 -7.03
C LEU A 17 2.52 2.25 -6.60
N TYR A 18 1.94 1.06 -6.57
CA TYR A 18 0.69 0.81 -5.87
C TYR A 18 0.89 -0.44 -5.01
N ASP A 19 0.95 -0.26 -3.69
CA ASP A 19 1.27 -1.33 -2.74
C ASP A 19 2.63 -2.01 -2.98
N GLY A 20 3.69 -1.20 -3.05
CA GLY A 20 5.06 -1.64 -3.36
C GLY A 20 5.77 -2.41 -2.25
N ARG A 21 5.07 -2.82 -1.19
CA ARG A 21 5.67 -3.54 -0.03
C ARG A 21 6.29 -4.86 -0.42
N MET A 22 5.62 -5.62 -1.28
CA MET A 22 6.09 -6.93 -1.73
C MET A 22 7.22 -6.79 -2.76
N ASP A 23 7.13 -5.79 -3.64
CA ASP A 23 8.18 -5.47 -4.61
C ASP A 23 9.47 -5.07 -3.90
N PHE A 24 9.37 -4.18 -2.90
CA PHE A 24 10.50 -3.80 -2.06
C PHE A 24 11.11 -5.02 -1.38
N SER A 25 10.30 -5.88 -0.76
CA SER A 25 10.79 -7.08 -0.09
C SER A 25 11.54 -8.01 -1.06
N ALA A 26 10.99 -8.24 -2.25
CA ALA A 26 11.60 -9.10 -3.26
C ALA A 26 12.95 -8.54 -3.75
N LEU A 27 13.02 -7.23 -4.00
CA LEU A 27 14.25 -6.55 -4.41
C LEU A 27 15.30 -6.55 -3.29
N TYR A 28 14.89 -6.21 -2.07
CA TYR A 28 15.79 -6.05 -0.94
C TYR A 28 16.37 -7.38 -0.47
N HIS A 29 15.52 -8.37 -0.17
CA HIS A 29 15.98 -9.67 0.32
C HIS A 29 16.49 -10.58 -0.79
N GLY A 30 15.95 -10.47 -2.00
CA GLY A 30 16.34 -11.30 -3.13
C GLY A 30 17.61 -10.82 -3.84
N PHE A 31 17.85 -9.51 -3.87
CA PHE A 31 18.95 -8.91 -4.66
C PHE A 31 19.81 -7.90 -3.91
N GLY A 32 19.52 -7.62 -2.63
CA GLY A 32 20.22 -6.57 -1.87
C GLY A 32 19.92 -5.14 -2.38
N VAL A 33 18.87 -4.98 -3.19
CA VAL A 33 18.52 -3.70 -3.84
C VAL A 33 17.53 -2.94 -2.99
N LYS A 34 17.95 -1.80 -2.47
CA LYS A 34 17.06 -0.89 -1.73
C LYS A 34 16.39 0.08 -2.71
N LEU A 35 15.08 -0.09 -2.91
CA LEU A 35 14.27 0.85 -3.66
C LEU A 35 14.16 2.19 -2.88
N VAL A 36 14.48 3.29 -3.55
CA VAL A 36 14.51 4.64 -2.95
C VAL A 36 13.68 5.63 -3.77
N ASN A 37 13.40 6.83 -3.26
CA ASN A 37 12.60 7.87 -3.95
C ASN A 37 11.33 7.30 -4.61
N VAL A 38 10.36 6.95 -3.76
CA VAL A 38 9.09 6.34 -4.18
C VAL A 38 7.90 7.17 -3.76
N ILE A 39 6.82 7.10 -4.53
CA ILE A 39 5.46 7.39 -4.04
C ILE A 39 4.58 6.16 -4.22
N ASP A 40 3.78 5.84 -3.21
CA ASP A 40 2.82 4.73 -3.25
C ASP A 40 1.39 5.28 -3.28
N LEU A 41 0.70 5.05 -4.39
CA LEU A 41 -0.64 5.57 -4.63
C LEU A 41 -1.69 4.96 -3.69
N GLN A 42 -1.41 3.82 -3.05
CA GLN A 42 -2.32 3.27 -2.04
C GLN A 42 -2.38 4.15 -0.79
N LEU A 43 -1.29 4.87 -0.46
CA LEU A 43 -1.30 5.87 0.61
C LEU A 43 -2.00 7.15 0.18
N ALA A 44 -1.79 7.59 -1.06
CA ALA A 44 -2.51 8.74 -1.62
C ALA A 44 -4.03 8.50 -1.61
N ASP A 45 -4.50 7.28 -1.91
CA ASP A 45 -5.91 6.90 -1.74
C ASP A 45 -6.36 7.10 -0.29
N VAL A 46 -5.62 6.61 0.70
CA VAL A 46 -6.00 6.79 2.11
C VAL A 46 -6.07 8.27 2.49
N LYS A 47 -5.10 9.10 2.09
CA LYS A 47 -5.10 10.54 2.37
C LYS A 47 -6.24 11.26 1.66
N SER A 48 -6.53 10.91 0.41
CA SER A 48 -7.62 11.49 -0.38
C SER A 48 -9.00 11.32 0.28
N ARG A 49 -9.20 10.26 1.08
CA ARG A 49 -10.49 10.01 1.76
C ARG A 49 -10.83 11.16 2.71
N TYR A 50 -9.84 11.73 3.39
CA TYR A 50 -10.05 12.90 4.23
C TYR A 50 -10.41 14.14 3.41
N VAL A 51 -9.68 14.38 2.31
CA VAL A 51 -9.92 15.52 1.40
C VAL A 51 -11.32 15.45 0.78
N ARG A 52 -11.78 14.26 0.41
CA ARG A 52 -13.12 13.99 -0.13
C ARG A 52 -14.23 13.98 0.93
N GLY A 53 -13.89 14.16 2.22
CA GLY A 53 -14.85 14.15 3.31
C GLY A 53 -15.48 12.78 3.56
N GLU A 54 -14.69 11.71 3.57
CA GLU A 54 -15.16 10.35 3.85
C GLU A 54 -15.95 10.32 5.17
N THR A 55 -17.19 9.81 5.10
CA THR A 55 -18.05 9.71 6.28
C THR A 55 -17.68 8.51 7.14
N ARG A 56 -18.06 8.55 8.41
CA ARG A 56 -17.87 7.44 9.35
C ARG A 56 -18.52 6.15 8.86
N GLU A 57 -19.67 6.25 8.22
CA GLU A 57 -20.39 5.10 7.66
C GLU A 57 -19.56 4.43 6.56
N ARG A 58 -18.98 5.21 5.65
CA ARG A 58 -18.14 4.69 4.55
C ARG A 58 -16.83 4.11 5.09
N GLN A 59 -16.18 4.78 6.03
CA GLN A 59 -15.01 4.22 6.72
C GLN A 59 -15.34 2.90 7.43
N SER A 60 -16.46 2.84 8.16
CA SER A 60 -16.93 1.64 8.84
C SER A 60 -17.22 0.50 7.86
N GLN A 61 -17.80 0.80 6.69
CA GLN A 61 -18.02 -0.20 5.63
C GLN A 61 -16.70 -0.83 5.16
N ARG A 62 -15.63 -0.04 4.99
CA ARG A 62 -14.29 -0.55 4.64
C ARG A 62 -13.72 -1.40 5.77
N GLN A 63 -13.83 -0.93 7.01
CA GLN A 63 -13.35 -1.61 8.22
C GLN A 63 -14.03 -2.96 8.48
N ARG A 64 -15.28 -3.13 8.05
CA ARG A 64 -16.00 -4.42 8.17
C ARG A 64 -15.35 -5.57 7.38
N ARG A 65 -14.39 -5.30 6.51
CA ARG A 65 -13.54 -6.33 5.87
C ARG A 65 -12.60 -7.03 6.86
N CYS A 66 -12.29 -6.38 7.98
CA CYS A 66 -11.35 -6.87 8.98
C CYS A 66 -11.95 -6.97 10.39
N PHE A 67 -13.02 -6.23 10.67
CA PHE A 67 -13.62 -6.13 12.00
C PHE A 67 -15.11 -6.43 11.97
N SER A 68 -15.65 -6.92 13.09
CA SER A 68 -17.09 -7.16 13.21
C SER A 68 -17.88 -5.85 13.24
N PHE A 69 -19.16 -5.92 12.85
CA PHE A 69 -20.08 -4.77 12.93
C PHE A 69 -20.09 -4.12 14.32
N LYS A 70 -20.11 -4.93 15.39
CA LYS A 70 -20.14 -4.45 16.78
C LYS A 70 -18.88 -3.69 17.18
N GLN A 71 -17.71 -4.02 16.62
CA GLN A 71 -16.46 -3.32 16.93
C GLN A 71 -16.48 -1.89 16.39
N VAL A 72 -16.93 -1.71 15.15
CA VAL A 72 -16.75 -0.44 14.43
C VAL A 72 -18.00 0.46 14.40
N ASN A 73 -19.17 -0.05 14.77
CA ASN A 73 -20.42 0.75 14.78
C ASN A 73 -20.95 1.08 16.19
N VAL A 74 -20.53 0.36 17.23
CA VAL A 74 -21.01 0.64 18.59
C VAL A 74 -20.22 1.82 19.17
N PRO A 75 -20.85 2.94 19.58
CA PRO A 75 -20.14 4.16 20.00
C PRO A 75 -19.08 3.93 21.08
N ARG A 76 -19.34 3.02 22.04
CA ARG A 76 -18.41 2.65 23.12
C ARG A 76 -17.09 2.06 22.61
N ASN A 77 -17.06 1.50 21.41
CA ASN A 77 -15.87 0.85 20.83
C ASN A 77 -15.35 1.56 19.58
N ALA A 78 -16.24 2.16 18.80
CA ALA A 78 -15.95 2.65 17.46
C ALA A 78 -14.82 3.69 17.42
N TYR A 79 -14.70 4.53 18.46
CA TYR A 79 -13.63 5.55 18.54
C TYR A 79 -12.21 4.95 18.45
N LYS A 80 -12.02 3.68 18.85
CA LYS A 80 -10.72 2.99 18.78
C LYS A 80 -10.29 2.68 17.36
N TYR A 81 -11.21 2.78 16.40
CA TYR A 81 -10.99 2.46 14.99
C TYR A 81 -11.01 3.69 14.10
N ASP A 82 -11.24 4.90 14.63
CA ASP A 82 -11.41 6.12 13.83
C ASP A 82 -10.16 6.43 12.98
N ASP A 83 -8.97 5.99 13.42
CA ASP A 83 -7.70 6.14 12.68
C ASP A 83 -7.24 4.88 11.94
N VAL A 84 -8.02 3.79 12.01
CA VAL A 84 -7.64 2.51 11.41
C VAL A 84 -8.13 2.46 9.96
N HIS A 85 -7.18 2.45 9.03
CA HIS A 85 -7.49 2.39 7.60
C HIS A 85 -7.33 0.98 7.03
N VAL A 86 -8.37 0.52 6.33
CA VAL A 86 -8.28 -0.66 5.47
C VAL A 86 -7.88 -0.22 4.06
N LEU A 87 -6.78 -0.80 3.59
CA LEU A 87 -6.21 -0.60 2.26
C LEU A 87 -7.07 -1.27 1.20
N GLN A 88 -7.13 -0.65 0.03
CA GLN A 88 -7.92 -1.08 -1.12
C GLN A 88 -7.01 -1.55 -2.25
N GLY A 89 -7.47 -2.50 -3.06
CA GLY A 89 -6.77 -2.92 -4.27
C GLY A 89 -6.90 -1.91 -5.41
N LEU A 90 -5.99 -1.96 -6.38
CA LEU A 90 -5.88 -0.99 -7.49
C LEU A 90 -7.17 -0.80 -8.28
N GLY A 91 -7.81 -1.90 -8.72
CA GLY A 91 -9.04 -1.82 -9.53
C GLY A 91 -10.18 -1.10 -8.81
N PRO A 92 -10.58 -1.57 -7.61
CA PRO A 92 -11.58 -0.87 -6.81
C PRO A 92 -11.21 0.60 -6.50
N CYS A 93 -9.93 0.94 -6.36
CA CYS A 93 -9.47 2.32 -6.15
C CYS A 93 -9.77 3.19 -7.38
N LEU A 94 -9.43 2.74 -8.59
CA LEU A 94 -9.77 3.45 -9.85
C LEU A 94 -11.27 3.74 -9.97
N VAL A 95 -12.12 2.79 -9.58
CA VAL A 95 -13.58 2.96 -9.59
C VAL A 95 -14.03 3.96 -8.52
N ASP A 96 -13.49 3.86 -7.30
CA ASP A 96 -13.82 4.75 -6.18
C ASP A 96 -13.47 6.22 -6.48
N HIS A 97 -12.44 6.43 -7.31
CA HIS A 97 -11.98 7.74 -7.77
C HIS A 97 -12.52 8.16 -9.14
N GLN A 98 -13.41 7.36 -9.74
CA GLN A 98 -14.00 7.65 -11.06
C GLN A 98 -12.96 7.85 -12.18
N CYS A 99 -11.72 7.40 -11.98
CA CYS A 99 -10.65 7.46 -12.98
C CYS A 99 -10.92 6.57 -14.17
N MET A 100 -11.49 5.39 -13.90
CA MET A 100 -11.77 4.40 -14.91
C MET A 100 -12.80 3.40 -14.40
N SER A 101 -13.73 3.03 -15.27
CA SER A 101 -14.52 1.81 -15.07
C SER A 101 -13.62 0.61 -15.31
N THR A 102 -13.40 -0.22 -14.30
CA THR A 102 -12.57 -1.41 -14.43
C THR A 102 -13.43 -2.63 -14.76
N SER A 103 -13.08 -3.37 -15.82
CA SER A 103 -13.56 -4.74 -15.99
C SER A 103 -12.84 -5.69 -15.02
N PRO A 104 -13.40 -6.86 -14.69
CA PRO A 104 -12.68 -7.85 -13.89
C PRO A 104 -11.32 -8.15 -14.52
N LYS A 105 -10.25 -8.12 -13.72
CA LYS A 105 -8.92 -8.54 -14.17
C LYS A 105 -9.03 -9.95 -14.75
N LYS A 106 -8.47 -10.15 -15.94
CA LYS A 106 -8.32 -11.50 -16.50
C LYS A 106 -7.45 -12.31 -15.54
N HIS A 107 -7.92 -13.50 -15.19
CA HIS A 107 -7.17 -14.42 -14.35
C HIS A 107 -5.96 -14.95 -15.11
N VAL A 108 -4.83 -15.04 -14.42
CA VAL A 108 -3.59 -15.65 -14.92
C VAL A 108 -3.14 -16.64 -13.86
N ASP A 109 -2.65 -17.80 -14.29
CA ASP A 109 -2.10 -18.79 -13.39
C ASP A 109 -0.74 -18.32 -12.84
N HIS A 110 -0.71 -18.01 -11.55
CA HIS A 110 0.47 -17.46 -10.87
C HIS A 110 1.61 -18.47 -10.70
N GLU A 111 1.40 -19.78 -10.92
CA GLU A 111 2.49 -20.76 -10.86
C GLU A 111 3.36 -20.76 -12.13
N THR A 112 2.84 -20.22 -13.23
CA THR A 112 3.45 -20.33 -14.56
C THR A 112 4.35 -19.15 -14.96
N TRP A 113 4.57 -18.16 -14.07
CA TRP A 113 5.45 -16.99 -14.33
C TRP A 113 6.91 -17.36 -14.66
N LYS A 114 7.35 -18.56 -14.30
CA LYS A 114 8.71 -19.07 -14.59
C LYS A 114 8.81 -19.78 -15.94
N GLU A 115 7.69 -20.16 -16.55
CA GLU A 115 7.67 -20.85 -17.84
C GLU A 115 8.11 -19.92 -18.98
N ARG A 116 8.74 -20.50 -20.01
CA ARG A 116 9.25 -19.75 -21.16
C ARG A 116 8.86 -20.41 -22.49
N PRO A 117 8.50 -19.61 -23.53
CA PRO A 117 8.34 -18.16 -23.51
C PRO A 117 7.16 -17.73 -22.62
N LEU A 118 7.19 -16.49 -22.12
CA LEU A 118 6.03 -15.95 -21.39
C LEU A 118 4.82 -15.89 -22.31
N SER A 119 3.66 -16.34 -21.83
CA SER A 119 2.45 -16.35 -22.65
C SER A 119 1.96 -14.92 -22.93
N PRO A 120 1.24 -14.69 -24.04
CA PRO A 120 0.64 -13.38 -24.33
C PRO A 120 -0.27 -12.87 -23.20
N GLN A 121 -0.91 -13.77 -22.45
CA GLN A 121 -1.74 -13.42 -21.31
C GLN A 121 -0.92 -12.85 -20.15
N HIS A 122 0.24 -13.43 -19.83
CA HIS A 122 1.15 -12.89 -18.82
C HIS A 122 1.68 -11.50 -19.19
N LEU A 123 2.07 -11.34 -20.47
CA LEU A 123 2.53 -10.04 -20.98
C LEU A 123 1.43 -8.98 -20.89
N GLN A 124 0.20 -9.31 -21.32
CA GLN A 124 -0.94 -8.41 -21.21
C GLN A 124 -1.25 -8.07 -19.75
N TYR A 125 -1.22 -9.07 -18.86
CA TYR A 125 -1.47 -8.88 -17.44
C TYR A 125 -0.45 -7.94 -16.78
N ALA A 126 0.85 -8.18 -17.00
CA ALA A 126 1.91 -7.36 -16.43
C ALA A 126 1.86 -5.91 -16.96
N ALA A 127 1.62 -5.73 -18.27
CA ALA A 127 1.51 -4.40 -18.87
C ALA A 127 0.27 -3.63 -18.37
N HIS A 128 -0.85 -4.34 -18.17
CA HIS A 128 -2.10 -3.72 -17.75
C HIS A 128 -1.96 -3.00 -16.39
N ASP A 129 -1.28 -3.61 -15.42
CA ASP A 129 -1.12 -3.02 -14.10
C ASP A 129 -0.33 -1.71 -14.13
N VAL A 130 0.71 -1.63 -14.96
CA VAL A 130 1.49 -0.39 -15.14
C VAL A 130 0.64 0.72 -15.76
N VAL A 131 -0.18 0.38 -16.76
CA VAL A 131 -1.12 1.34 -17.38
C VAL A 131 -2.15 1.85 -16.38
N LEU A 132 -2.69 0.97 -15.54
CA LEU A 132 -3.66 1.34 -14.50
C LEU A 132 -3.05 2.24 -13.43
N ILE A 133 -1.79 2.00 -13.04
CA ILE A 133 -1.06 2.86 -12.11
C ILE A 133 -0.85 4.25 -12.71
N ASP A 134 -0.49 4.35 -13.99
CA ASP A 134 -0.30 5.63 -14.69
C ASP A 134 -1.59 6.45 -14.79
N ILE A 135 -2.72 5.79 -15.11
CA ILE A 135 -4.05 6.44 -15.12
C ILE A 135 -4.40 6.97 -13.74
N LEU A 136 -4.23 6.15 -12.69
CA LEU A 136 -4.54 6.57 -11.32
C LEU A 136 -3.64 7.71 -10.85
N HIS A 137 -2.34 7.64 -11.16
CA HIS A 137 -1.38 8.70 -10.87
C HIS A 137 -1.81 10.03 -11.50
N SER A 138 -2.21 10.00 -12.77
CA SER A 138 -2.69 11.18 -13.50
C SER A 138 -3.92 11.80 -12.84
N CYS A 139 -4.90 10.98 -12.44
CA CYS A 139 -6.04 11.46 -11.66
C CYS A 139 -5.61 12.12 -10.34
N PHE A 140 -4.73 11.46 -9.58
CA PHE A 140 -4.33 11.92 -8.26
C PHE A 140 -3.52 13.22 -8.33
N LEU A 141 -2.74 13.41 -9.40
CA LEU A 141 -2.11 14.69 -9.70
C LEU A 141 -3.14 15.78 -9.99
N GLN A 142 -4.13 15.50 -10.85
CA GLN A 142 -5.17 16.45 -11.23
C GLN A 142 -6.03 16.88 -10.02
N ASP A 143 -6.35 15.94 -9.14
CA ASP A 143 -7.18 16.17 -7.96
C ASP A 143 -6.39 16.68 -6.74
N GLY A 144 -5.06 16.75 -6.84
CA GLY A 144 -4.20 17.25 -5.76
C GLY A 144 -4.04 16.30 -4.57
N TYR A 145 -4.11 14.99 -4.78
CA TYR A 145 -3.94 13.97 -3.72
C TYR A 145 -2.48 13.56 -3.48
N ILE A 146 -1.54 14.11 -4.25
CA ILE A 146 -0.10 13.88 -4.07
C ILE A 146 0.51 15.10 -3.34
N ASP A 147 0.61 14.99 -2.02
CA ASP A 147 1.21 16.03 -1.19
C ASP A 147 2.73 15.82 -0.95
N SER A 148 3.35 16.81 -0.32
CA SER A 148 4.79 16.84 -0.06
C SER A 148 5.28 15.80 0.96
N GLU A 149 4.40 15.25 1.79
CA GLU A 149 4.78 14.24 2.79
C GLU A 149 4.76 12.82 2.19
N LEU A 150 3.95 12.61 1.14
CA LEU A 150 3.72 11.31 0.52
C LEU A 150 5.03 10.55 0.20
N PRO A 151 6.10 11.15 -0.35
CA PRO A 151 7.33 10.41 -0.61
C PRO A 151 7.96 9.80 0.65
N SER A 152 8.01 10.56 1.75
CA SER A 152 8.58 10.09 3.01
C SER A 152 7.74 8.96 3.64
N GLN A 153 6.41 9.11 3.61
CA GLN A 153 5.46 8.10 4.09
C GLN A 153 5.52 6.83 3.22
N SER A 154 5.61 6.99 1.90
CA SER A 154 5.73 5.90 0.94
C SER A 154 7.04 5.13 1.13
N GLN A 155 8.16 5.82 1.37
CA GLN A 155 9.43 5.16 1.65
C GLN A 155 9.36 4.29 2.90
N LEU A 156 8.77 4.81 3.99
CA LEU A 156 8.53 4.03 5.21
C LEU A 156 7.64 2.83 4.91
N TYR A 157 6.55 3.05 4.19
CA TYR A 157 5.55 2.05 3.88
C TYR A 157 6.09 0.87 3.06
N VAL A 158 6.77 1.12 1.94
CA VAL A 158 7.31 0.04 1.11
C VAL A 158 8.40 -0.75 1.84
N SER A 159 9.15 -0.08 2.72
CA SER A 159 10.23 -0.69 3.51
C SER A 159 9.76 -1.47 4.75
N LEU A 160 8.45 -1.66 4.95
CA LEU A 160 7.89 -2.34 6.13
C LEU A 160 8.40 -3.77 6.39
N TRP A 161 9.02 -4.37 5.38
CA TRP A 161 9.60 -5.71 5.42
C TRP A 161 11.12 -5.70 5.39
N SER A 162 11.78 -4.57 5.64
CA SER A 162 13.25 -4.50 5.64
C SER A 162 13.89 -5.40 6.71
N ASP A 163 13.16 -5.67 7.80
CA ASP A 163 13.62 -6.47 8.94
C ASP A 163 13.46 -7.97 8.74
N ALA A 164 12.49 -8.40 7.93
CA ALA A 164 12.25 -9.80 7.60
C ALA A 164 11.38 -9.94 6.34
N PRO A 165 11.56 -11.00 5.52
CA PRO A 165 10.64 -11.31 4.44
C PRO A 165 9.20 -11.56 4.94
N PRO A 166 8.17 -11.28 4.11
CA PRO A 166 6.79 -11.64 4.37
C PRO A 166 6.62 -13.13 4.66
N HIS A 167 5.90 -13.46 5.73
CA HIS A 167 5.57 -14.83 6.11
C HIS A 167 4.04 -14.97 6.20
N PRO A 168 3.39 -15.82 5.38
CA PRO A 168 1.93 -15.93 5.31
C PRO A 168 1.26 -16.16 6.68
N GLU A 169 1.82 -17.05 7.50
CA GLU A 169 1.28 -17.38 8.84
C GLU A 169 1.39 -16.24 9.87
N ASN A 170 2.11 -15.16 9.56
CA ASN A 170 2.19 -14.01 10.47
C ASN A 170 0.96 -13.12 10.32
N ILE A 171 -0.10 -13.46 11.04
CA ILE A 171 -1.39 -12.73 11.01
C ILE A 171 -1.26 -11.24 11.36
N PHE A 172 -0.24 -10.85 12.13
CA PHE A 172 -0.01 -9.45 12.52
C PHE A 172 0.64 -8.61 11.42
N ARG A 173 1.13 -9.24 10.35
CA ARG A 173 1.73 -8.54 9.20
C ARG A 173 1.06 -8.90 7.86
N SER A 174 0.24 -9.96 7.82
CA SER A 174 -0.49 -10.43 6.64
C SER A 174 -1.95 -9.94 6.62
N HIS A 175 -2.16 -8.62 6.71
CA HIS A 175 -3.50 -8.02 6.71
C HIS A 175 -3.54 -6.69 5.92
N PRO A 176 -4.71 -6.23 5.47
CA PRO A 176 -4.83 -4.99 4.68
C PRO A 176 -4.93 -3.73 5.56
N LEU A 177 -4.60 -3.77 6.85
CA LEU A 177 -4.58 -2.57 7.69
C LEU A 177 -3.28 -1.78 7.46
N LEU A 178 -3.42 -0.46 7.30
CA LEU A 178 -2.30 0.46 7.26
C LEU A 178 -1.72 0.65 8.68
N PRO A 179 -0.42 0.41 8.92
CA PRO A 179 0.17 0.73 10.22
C PRO A 179 0.07 2.23 10.52
N LEU A 180 -0.42 2.59 11.72
CA LEU A 180 -0.68 3.99 12.11
C LEU A 180 0.58 4.87 12.02
N ASP A 181 1.73 4.28 12.33
CA ASP A 181 3.04 4.93 12.23
C ASP A 181 3.35 5.47 10.84
N ILE A 182 2.74 4.97 9.76
CA ILE A 182 3.07 5.44 8.40
C ILE A 182 2.59 6.86 8.16
N LEU A 183 1.38 7.21 8.61
CA LEU A 183 0.81 8.54 8.38
C LEU A 183 1.09 9.49 9.55
N LYS A 184 1.26 8.96 10.76
CA LYS A 184 1.39 9.76 12.00
C LYS A 184 2.80 9.75 12.58
N THR A 185 3.84 9.47 11.79
CA THR A 185 5.21 9.43 12.33
C THR A 185 5.60 10.81 12.86
N SER A 186 5.77 10.92 14.18
CA SER A 186 6.60 11.98 14.76
C SER A 186 7.95 11.39 15.13
N PRO A 187 9.08 11.89 14.60
CA PRO A 187 10.41 11.37 14.90
C PRO A 187 10.74 11.35 16.40
N SER A 188 10.12 12.24 17.18
CA SER A 188 10.31 12.37 18.62
C SER A 188 9.42 11.44 19.45
N SER A 189 8.46 10.74 18.84
CA SER A 189 7.57 9.85 19.60
C SER A 189 8.34 8.66 20.17
N PRO A 190 8.21 8.36 21.47
CA PRO A 190 8.74 7.14 22.05
C PRO A 190 8.23 5.92 21.28
N LYS A 191 9.14 4.95 21.04
CA LYS A 191 8.80 3.71 20.35
C LYS A 191 8.95 2.52 21.27
N MET A 192 8.11 1.52 21.06
CA MET A 192 8.18 0.25 21.75
C MET A 192 7.96 -0.90 20.76
N THR A 193 8.55 -2.06 21.08
CA THR A 193 8.39 -3.25 20.25
C THR A 193 7.01 -3.84 20.45
N CYS A 194 6.25 -3.99 19.36
CA CYS A 194 4.94 -4.64 19.40
C CYS A 194 5.09 -6.14 19.70
N PRO A 195 4.40 -6.69 20.71
CA PRO A 195 4.51 -8.12 21.04
C PRO A 195 3.91 -9.03 19.97
N GLY A 196 3.02 -8.51 19.12
CA GLY A 196 2.40 -9.26 18.02
C GLY A 196 3.24 -9.21 16.74
N CYS A 197 3.41 -8.02 16.16
CA CYS A 197 4.11 -7.88 14.88
C CYS A 197 5.63 -7.76 15.00
N ALA A 198 6.20 -7.68 16.21
CA ALA A 198 7.63 -7.50 16.50
C ALA A 198 8.28 -6.22 15.90
N ARG A 199 7.49 -5.28 15.36
CA ARG A 199 8.00 -3.99 14.85
C ARG A 199 8.19 -3.01 16.00
N LEU A 200 9.19 -2.15 15.85
CA LEU A 200 9.39 -0.97 16.70
C LEU A 200 8.42 0.14 16.24
N LEU A 201 7.33 0.33 16.98
CA LEU A 201 6.23 1.24 16.63
C LEU A 201 6.10 2.38 17.65
N SER A 202 5.57 3.53 17.24
CA SER A 202 5.27 4.64 18.13
C SER A 202 4.08 4.32 19.06
N LEU A 203 4.03 4.99 20.21
CA LEU A 203 2.98 4.76 21.23
C LEU A 203 1.54 4.80 20.70
N PRO A 204 1.15 5.70 19.77
CA PRO A 204 -0.17 5.68 19.14
C PRO A 204 -0.59 4.36 18.46
N CYS A 205 0.33 3.41 18.24
CA CYS A 205 0.01 2.09 17.71
C CYS A 205 -0.53 1.08 18.76
N PHE A 206 -0.59 1.45 20.05
CA PHE A 206 -0.98 0.57 21.17
C PHE A 206 -2.26 1.07 21.86
#